data_AF-A0A7W0FIQ2-F1
#
_entry.id   AF-A0A7W0FIQ2-F1
#
_cell.length_a   1.000
_cell.length_b   1.000
_cell.length_c   1.000
_cell.angle_alpha   90.00
_cell.angle_beta   90.00
_cell.angle_gamma   90.00
#
_symmetry.space_group_name_H-M   'P 1'
#
loop_
_entity.id
_entity.type
_entity.pdbx_description
1 polymer ?
#
loop_
_entity_poly.entity_id
_entity_poly.type
_entity_poly.pdbx_seq_one_letter_code
_entity_poly.pdbx_strand_id
1 'polypeptide(L)'
;MEPTQTITAAPILTQTDSQGAISVEITPENLKTIGETLVFDVSLNTHYIDLSMNLAQLSSLTTDTGKVIQATTWDATRGGHHVAGKLVFNTVIDGKNLLDGVKGIKITINGLDVPSRQFSWQLNL
;
A
#
# COMPACT_ATOMS: atom_id res chain seq x y z
N MET A 1 26.84 -29.45 18.88
CA MET A 1 25.42 -29.16 19.22
C MET A 1 25.28 -27.66 19.16
N GLU A 2 24.73 -27.15 18.06
CA GLU A 2 24.37 -25.74 17.93
C GLU A 2 22.87 -25.63 18.21
N PRO A 3 22.40 -24.67 19.03
CA PRO A 3 20.98 -24.51 19.26
C PRO A 3 20.32 -23.85 18.04
N THR A 4 19.44 -24.61 17.38
CA THR A 4 18.50 -24.11 16.38
C THR A 4 17.61 -23.03 16.99
N GLN A 5 17.79 -21.78 16.60
CA GLN A 5 16.79 -20.74 16.83
C GLN A 5 15.75 -20.83 15.71
N THR A 6 14.63 -21.50 15.99
CA THR A 6 13.41 -21.37 15.19
C THR A 6 12.84 -19.98 15.42
N ILE A 7 13.27 -19.01 14.61
CA ILE A 7 12.56 -17.73 14.51
C ILE A 7 11.36 -17.99 13.60
N THR A 8 10.17 -18.06 14.19
CA THR A 8 8.93 -17.95 13.43
C THR A 8 8.90 -16.57 12.79
N ALA A 9 9.32 -16.47 11.53
CA ALA A 9 9.18 -15.25 10.75
C ALA A 9 7.68 -14.94 10.63
N ALA A 10 7.26 -13.77 11.07
CA ALA A 10 5.94 -13.25 10.71
C ALA A 10 5.85 -13.21 9.17
N PRO A 11 4.68 -13.53 8.56
CA PRO A 11 4.54 -13.40 7.12
C PRO A 11 4.86 -11.96 6.71
N ILE A 12 5.83 -11.82 5.81
CA ILE A 12 6.19 -10.53 5.22
C ILE A 12 5.02 -10.17 4.29
N LEU A 13 4.19 -9.20 4.69
CA LEU A 13 3.04 -8.74 3.90
C LEU A 13 3.45 -7.81 2.75
N THR A 14 4.73 -7.46 2.64
CA THR A 14 5.28 -6.63 1.57
C THR A 14 5.02 -7.27 0.21
N GLN A 15 4.53 -6.46 -0.72
CA GLN A 15 4.46 -6.83 -2.13
C GLN A 15 5.34 -5.91 -2.96
N THR A 16 5.92 -6.45 -4.01
CA THR A 16 6.85 -5.75 -4.90
C THR A 16 6.34 -5.81 -6.33
N ASP A 17 6.41 -4.69 -7.02
CA ASP A 17 6.16 -4.57 -8.45
C ASP A 17 7.31 -3.79 -9.07
N SER A 18 8.10 -4.44 -9.92
CA SER A 18 9.26 -3.85 -10.59
C SER A 18 9.03 -3.67 -12.11
N GLN A 19 7.78 -3.48 -12.52
CA GLN A 19 7.46 -3.11 -13.91
C GLN A 19 8.02 -1.72 -14.26
N GLY A 20 8.18 -1.42 -15.55
CA GLY A 20 8.56 -0.08 -16.00
C GLY A 20 9.93 0.38 -15.49
N ALA A 21 10.02 1.67 -15.15
CA ALA A 21 11.27 2.32 -14.71
C ALA A 21 11.33 2.54 -13.19
N ILE A 22 10.24 2.26 -12.48
CA ILE A 22 10.13 2.43 -11.03
C ILE A 22 9.85 1.06 -10.39
N SER A 23 10.62 0.68 -9.38
CA SER A 23 10.27 -0.43 -8.50
C SER A 23 9.45 0.10 -7.33
N VAL A 24 8.33 -0.55 -7.05
CA VAL A 24 7.40 -0.21 -5.98
C VAL A 24 7.37 -1.36 -4.99
N GLU A 25 7.64 -1.05 -3.73
CA GLU A 25 7.42 -1.95 -2.60
C GLU A 25 6.35 -1.34 -1.71
N ILE A 26 5.37 -2.14 -1.30
CA ILE A 26 4.27 -1.68 -0.46
C ILE A 26 3.99 -2.67 0.66
N THR A 27 3.96 -2.16 1.88
CA THR A 27 3.76 -2.95 3.10
C THR A 27 2.62 -2.36 3.92
N PRO A 28 1.58 -3.14 4.23
CA PRO A 28 0.55 -2.70 5.14
C PRO A 28 1.06 -2.59 6.59
N GLU A 29 0.69 -1.51 7.29
CA GLU A 29 1.01 -1.35 8.72
C GLU A 29 -0.07 -1.94 9.63
N ASN A 30 -1.35 -1.82 9.26
CA ASN A 30 -2.46 -2.01 10.20
C ASN A 30 -3.66 -2.81 9.66
N LEU A 31 -3.43 -3.86 8.86
CA LEU A 31 -4.52 -4.70 8.32
C LEU A 31 -5.24 -5.59 9.34
N LYS A 32 -4.68 -5.79 10.53
CA LYS A 32 -5.25 -6.72 11.54
C LYS A 32 -6.36 -6.09 12.37
N THR A 33 -6.52 -4.78 12.31
CA THR A 33 -7.49 -4.04 13.11
C THR A 33 -8.32 -3.15 12.19
N ILE A 34 -9.63 -3.28 12.27
CA ILE A 34 -10.55 -2.36 11.58
C ILE A 34 -10.47 -0.99 12.28
N GLY A 35 -9.73 -0.07 11.67
CA GLY A 35 -9.59 1.32 12.12
C GLY A 35 -10.31 2.31 11.21
N GLU A 36 -10.11 3.60 11.50
CA GLU A 36 -10.59 4.73 10.68
C GLU A 36 -9.72 4.97 9.44
N THR A 37 -8.51 4.41 9.44
CA THR A 37 -7.54 4.53 8.34
C THR A 37 -6.84 3.21 8.08
N LEU A 38 -6.50 2.94 6.81
CA LEU A 38 -5.45 1.99 6.45
C LEU A 38 -4.19 2.75 6.03
N VAL A 39 -3.05 2.31 6.54
CA VAL A 39 -1.74 2.91 6.31
C VAL A 39 -0.82 1.88 5.67
N PHE A 40 -0.11 2.32 4.64
CA PHE A 40 0.87 1.51 3.93
C PHE A 40 2.19 2.26 3.84
N ASP A 41 3.27 1.60 4.26
CA ASP A 41 4.62 2.03 3.93
C ASP A 41 4.87 1.71 2.46
N VAL A 42 5.27 2.71 1.67
CA VAL A 42 5.57 2.55 0.25
C VAL A 42 6.98 3.05 -0.02
N SER A 43 7.77 2.27 -0.75
CA SER A 43 9.06 2.67 -1.28
C SER A 43 9.04 2.66 -2.81
N LEU A 44 9.47 3.76 -3.41
CA LEU A 44 9.61 3.98 -4.83
C LEU A 44 11.09 4.14 -5.15
N ASN A 45 11.60 3.33 -6.08
CA ASN A 45 12.99 3.32 -6.47
C ASN A 45 13.14 3.42 -7.98
N THR A 46 13.97 4.34 -8.47
CA THR A 46 14.32 4.46 -9.88
C THR A 46 15.77 4.93 -10.04
N HIS A 47 16.32 4.85 -11.24
CA HIS A 47 17.66 5.39 -11.57
C HIS A 47 17.61 6.48 -12.65
N TYR A 48 16.41 6.87 -13.10
CA TYR A 48 16.27 7.64 -14.34
C TYR A 48 15.49 8.95 -14.18
N ILE A 49 14.56 9.02 -13.22
CA ILE A 49 13.64 10.16 -13.09
C ILE A 49 13.60 10.67 -11.66
N ASP A 50 13.12 11.90 -11.49
CA ASP A 50 12.78 12.48 -10.19
C ASP A 50 11.40 12.00 -9.72
N LEU A 51 11.30 11.57 -8.47
CA LEU A 51 10.09 11.04 -7.84
C LEU A 51 9.40 12.13 -6.99
N SER A 52 8.77 13.11 -7.64
CA SER A 52 8.07 14.23 -6.97
C SER A 52 6.55 14.18 -7.04
N MET A 53 5.99 13.11 -7.61
CA MET A 53 4.55 12.89 -7.74
C MET A 53 3.84 12.74 -6.39
N ASN A 54 2.54 13.06 -6.37
CA ASN A 54 1.67 12.77 -5.23
C ASN A 54 1.00 11.41 -5.44
N LEU A 55 1.48 10.38 -4.73
CA LEU A 55 0.98 9.02 -4.89
C LEU A 55 -0.48 8.87 -4.47
N ALA A 56 -1.00 9.73 -3.59
CA ALA A 56 -2.40 9.71 -3.18
C ALA A 56 -3.35 10.04 -4.33
N GLN A 57 -2.93 10.88 -5.28
CA GLN A 57 -3.73 11.21 -6.47
C GLN A 57 -3.80 10.04 -7.46
N LEU A 58 -2.83 9.12 -7.42
CA LEU A 58 -2.72 8.00 -8.35
C LEU A 58 -3.32 6.70 -7.79
N SER A 59 -3.62 6.66 -6.50
CA SER A 59 -3.88 5.41 -5.77
C SER A 59 -5.30 5.30 -5.26
N SER A 60 -5.94 4.16 -5.54
CA SER A 60 -7.23 3.78 -4.97
C SER A 60 -7.16 2.39 -4.34
N LEU A 61 -7.97 2.18 -3.31
CA LEU A 61 -8.19 0.90 -2.66
C LEU A 61 -9.58 0.39 -3.05
N THR A 62 -9.66 -0.85 -3.52
CA THR A 62 -10.92 -1.54 -3.82
C THR A 62 -11.12 -2.70 -2.86
N THR A 63 -12.31 -2.85 -2.29
CA THR A 63 -12.69 -3.99 -1.45
C THR A 63 -13.28 -5.12 -2.30
N ASP A 64 -13.26 -6.34 -1.78
CA ASP A 64 -13.98 -7.49 -2.36
C ASP A 64 -15.51 -7.30 -2.40
N THR A 65 -16.04 -6.40 -1.58
CA THR A 65 -17.44 -5.94 -1.60
C THR A 65 -17.72 -4.87 -2.66
N GLY A 66 -16.73 -4.47 -3.46
CA GLY A 66 -16.86 -3.51 -4.56
C GLY A 66 -16.84 -2.04 -4.15
N LYS A 67 -16.46 -1.72 -2.90
CA LYS A 67 -16.23 -0.33 -2.47
C LYS A 67 -14.91 0.16 -3.03
N VAL A 68 -14.86 1.43 -3.43
CA VAL A 68 -13.64 2.10 -3.91
C VAL A 68 -13.36 3.29 -3.01
N ILE A 69 -12.13 3.39 -2.53
CA ILE A 69 -11.66 4.40 -1.57
C ILE A 69 -10.42 5.06 -2.19
N GLN A 70 -10.47 6.37 -2.42
CA GLN A 70 -9.29 7.12 -2.87
C GLN A 70 -8.31 7.31 -1.71
N ALA A 71 -7.01 7.22 -1.98
CA ALA A 71 -6.01 7.63 -0.99
C ALA A 71 -6.16 9.11 -0.65
N THR A 72 -6.03 9.45 0.63
CA THR A 72 -6.18 10.82 1.13
C THR A 72 -4.82 11.50 1.32
N THR A 73 -3.78 10.73 1.66
CA THR A 73 -2.47 11.27 2.01
C THR A 73 -1.34 10.45 1.40
N TRP A 74 -0.32 11.16 0.91
CA TRP A 74 1.01 10.64 0.60
C TRP A 74 2.01 11.46 1.41
N ASP A 75 2.43 10.90 2.54
CA ASP A 75 3.39 11.53 3.45
C ASP A 75 4.79 11.00 3.16
N ALA A 76 5.52 11.71 2.31
CA ALA A 76 6.84 11.33 1.87
C ALA A 76 7.71 12.57 1.66
N THR A 77 9.02 12.38 1.73
CA THR A 77 9.97 13.37 1.21
C THR A 77 9.73 13.58 -0.28
N ARG A 78 9.69 14.83 -0.72
CA ARG A 78 9.42 15.15 -2.13
C ARG A 78 10.72 15.17 -2.94
N GLY A 79 10.75 14.41 -4.03
CA GLY A 79 11.87 14.40 -4.99
C GLY A 79 12.98 13.41 -4.65
N GLY A 80 13.87 13.19 -5.62
CA GLY A 80 14.96 12.21 -5.57
C GLY A 80 14.66 10.94 -6.37
N HIS A 81 15.57 9.97 -6.28
CA HIS A 81 15.51 8.70 -7.01
C HIS A 81 15.05 7.52 -6.14
N HIS A 82 15.03 7.75 -4.82
CA HIS A 82 14.53 6.83 -3.80
C HIS A 82 13.60 7.64 -2.90
N VAL A 83 12.31 7.30 -2.91
CA VAL A 83 11.31 7.97 -2.07
C VAL A 83 10.57 6.91 -1.28
N ALA A 84 10.56 7.07 0.03
CA ALA A 84 9.76 6.27 0.94
C ALA A 84 8.78 7.18 1.68
N GLY A 85 7.59 6.65 1.97
CA GLY A 85 6.57 7.39 2.68
C GLY A 85 5.33 6.57 2.98
N LYS A 86 4.33 7.22 3.57
CA LYS A 86 3.08 6.60 3.99
C LYS A 86 1.94 6.97 3.05
N LEU A 87 1.29 5.95 2.51
CA LEU A 87 0.06 6.08 1.73
C LEU A 87 -1.14 5.75 2.64
N VAL A 88 -2.05 6.72 2.79
CA VAL A 88 -3.16 6.61 3.75
C VAL A 88 -4.51 6.62 3.03
N PHE A 89 -5.41 5.73 3.47
CA PHE A 89 -6.79 5.64 3.03
C PHE A 89 -7.72 5.82 4.24
N ASN A 90 -8.65 6.77 4.16
CA ASN A 90 -9.70 6.91 5.18
C ASN A 90 -10.80 5.88 4.89
N THR A 91 -11.08 5.00 5.84
CA THR A 91 -12.02 3.89 5.68
C THR A 91 -13.40 4.21 6.23
N VAL A 92 -13.54 5.29 7.00
CA VAL A 92 -14.83 5.76 7.51
C VAL A 92 -15.34 6.92 6.66
N ILE A 93 -16.53 6.75 6.06
CA ILE A 93 -17.24 7.79 5.32
C ILE A 93 -18.66 7.88 5.88
N ASP A 94 -19.10 9.09 6.20
CA ASP A 94 -20.42 9.36 6.80
C ASP A 94 -20.72 8.49 8.04
N GLY A 95 -19.69 8.25 8.87
CA GLY A 95 -19.78 7.44 10.09
C GLY A 95 -19.86 5.93 9.88
N LYS A 96 -19.71 5.43 8.65
CA LYS A 96 -19.71 4.00 8.33
C LYS A 96 -18.32 3.53 7.93
N ASN A 97 -17.87 2.42 8.51
CA ASN A 97 -16.62 1.80 8.11
C ASN A 97 -16.82 0.99 6.82
N LEU A 98 -16.11 1.35 5.77
CA LEU A 98 -16.18 0.70 4.47
C LEU A 98 -15.46 -0.66 4.44
N LEU A 99 -14.75 -1.01 5.53
CA LEU A 99 -14.14 -2.33 5.71
C LEU A 99 -15.02 -3.33 6.46
N ASP A 100 -16.23 -2.95 6.87
CA ASP A 100 -17.15 -3.88 7.52
C ASP A 100 -17.48 -5.08 6.61
N GLY A 101 -17.14 -6.28 7.08
CA GLY A 101 -17.35 -7.53 6.35
C GLY A 101 -16.44 -7.76 5.14
N VAL A 102 -15.43 -6.91 4.93
CA VAL A 102 -14.44 -7.03 3.86
C VAL A 102 -13.44 -8.13 4.20
N LYS A 103 -13.13 -9.01 3.24
CA LYS A 103 -12.12 -10.08 3.40
C LYS A 103 -10.89 -9.86 2.55
N GLY A 104 -11.00 -9.02 1.52
CA GLY A 104 -9.91 -8.72 0.61
C GLY A 104 -9.91 -7.27 0.19
N ILE A 105 -8.70 -6.73 0.06
CA ILE A 105 -8.48 -5.38 -0.47
C ILE A 105 -7.45 -5.43 -1.61
N LYS A 106 -7.56 -4.48 -2.51
CA LYS A 106 -6.62 -4.27 -3.61
C LYS A 106 -6.29 -2.80 -3.77
N ILE A 107 -5.01 -2.45 -3.69
CA ILE A 107 -4.53 -1.12 -4.09
C ILE A 107 -4.24 -1.15 -5.58
N THR A 108 -4.71 -0.12 -6.28
CA THR A 108 -4.38 0.15 -7.68
C THR A 108 -3.67 1.50 -7.77
N ILE A 109 -2.48 1.53 -8.36
CA ILE A 109 -1.73 2.75 -8.67
C ILE A 109 -1.78 2.94 -10.18
N ASN A 110 -2.39 4.03 -10.65
CA ASN A 110 -2.58 4.29 -12.08
C ASN A 110 -1.57 5.30 -12.60
N GLY A 111 -0.99 5.04 -13.78
CA GLY A 111 -0.19 6.02 -14.51
C GLY A 111 1.06 6.51 -13.78
N LEU A 112 1.63 5.72 -12.86
CA LEU A 112 2.88 6.07 -12.18
C LEU A 112 4.04 6.17 -13.20
N ASP A 113 4.12 5.20 -14.10
CA ASP A 113 5.10 5.05 -15.19
C ASP A 113 4.65 3.95 -16.17
N VAL A 114 3.89 2.98 -15.68
CA VAL A 114 3.08 2.03 -16.46
C VAL A 114 1.59 2.34 -16.30
N PRO A 115 0.70 1.82 -17.17
CA PRO A 115 -0.73 2.12 -17.10
C PRO A 115 -1.36 1.85 -15.73
N SER A 116 -1.02 0.73 -15.09
CA SER A 116 -1.55 0.36 -13.78
C SER A 116 -0.67 -0.68 -13.06
N ARG A 117 -0.60 -0.59 -11.73
CA ARG A 117 0.00 -1.57 -10.81
C ARG A 117 -1.03 -1.99 -9.77
N GLN A 118 -1.04 -3.25 -9.35
CA GLN A 118 -2.05 -3.80 -8.45
C GLN A 118 -1.43 -4.66 -7.34
N PHE A 119 -1.83 -4.41 -6.11
CA PHE A 119 -1.35 -5.11 -4.90
C PHE A 119 -2.54 -5.57 -4.07
N SER A 120 -2.58 -6.84 -3.66
CA SER A 120 -3.79 -7.43 -3.06
C SER A 120 -3.51 -8.17 -1.76
N TRP A 121 -4.26 -7.87 -0.71
CA TRP A 121 -4.12 -8.53 0.59
C TRP A 121 -5.45 -9.12 1.04
N GLN A 122 -5.37 -10.20 1.81
CA GLN A 122 -6.50 -10.71 2.59
C GLN A 122 -6.50 -10.02 3.96
N LEU A 123 -7.69 -9.67 4.42
CA LEU A 123 -7.94 -9.20 5.77
C LEU A 123 -8.21 -10.43 6.64
N ASN A 124 -7.21 -10.86 7.41
CA ASN A 124 -7.38 -11.89 8.44
C ASN A 124 -7.89 -11.23 9.72
N LEU A 125 -9.13 -10.75 9.67
CA LEU A 125 -9.86 -10.14 10.79
C LEU A 125 -10.45 -11.20 11.72
#